data_AF-A0A368NRN4-F1
#
_entry.id   AF-A0A368NRN4-F1
#
_cell.length_a   1.000
_cell.length_b   1.000
_cell.length_c   1.000
_cell.angle_alpha   90.00
_cell.angle_beta   90.00
_cell.angle_gamma   90.00
#
_symmetry.space_group_name_H-M   'P 1'
#
loop_
_entity.id
_entity.type
_entity.pdbx_description
1 polymer ?
#
loop_
_entity_poly.entity_id
_entity_poly.type
_entity_poly.pdbx_seq_one_letter_code
_entity_poly.pdbx_strand_id
1 'polypeptide(L)'
;MRIVKPRSCCRKHDRCFRFTQEMTSAGSTSRMDMMVISALRPRLRACRLLASKVRRSAALAIPLLRHTGGNFGMMTAVLLPVSIGVAGLAMDATETVQSRSALQSSVDAAALAAASAMSNGMSEADAIALAKSFLASQLANTMARDEDTSLVDQITQLEPDISVKTTQVNSSSTSYDVELTGSYTMTMNPLSRVLGWETVTLKAYGKAQAATTASESPLSMYLVLDRSGSMNDETTTTYTGTCTTTTTSGYGRNKKTTTTSYSCTKNYTKIESLKLAVADLAAQLKKADPNSEYVRTGADSYNASADTAQAMSWGTANVVTYVNALSATGGTDARGALSAAYSALQTSNKTEITAHNVSSVSKIGRYIVFMTDGEMTGNSSSWSSSIDSAVRSQCTSIKADGIQIYTVAFMAPANGKSLLSACASDASHYYEATDAASLVAAFGEIGKKATSTSTRLMN
;
A
#
# COMPACT_ATOMS: atom_id res chain seq x y z
N MET A 1 27.12 -69.05 -11.06
CA MET A 1 28.08 -68.62 -12.11
C MET A 1 28.52 -67.19 -11.79
N ARG A 2 29.79 -66.86 -12.03
CA ARG A 2 30.61 -65.85 -11.32
C ARG A 2 30.14 -64.39 -11.40
N ILE A 3 30.20 -63.73 -10.23
CA ILE A 3 30.20 -62.26 -10.07
C ILE A 3 31.57 -61.69 -10.49
N VAL A 4 31.53 -60.68 -11.34
CA VAL A 4 32.67 -59.92 -11.86
C VAL A 4 33.16 -58.91 -10.83
N LYS A 5 34.49 -58.86 -10.61
CA LYS A 5 35.20 -57.83 -9.83
C LYS A 5 35.31 -56.52 -10.60
N PRO A 6 35.33 -55.36 -9.91
CA PRO A 6 36.15 -54.23 -10.32
C PRO A 6 37.25 -53.96 -9.27
N ARG A 7 38.48 -54.36 -9.60
CA ARG A 7 39.72 -53.83 -9.00
C ARG A 7 40.13 -52.61 -9.83
N SER A 8 39.94 -51.37 -9.35
CA SER A 8 40.60 -50.22 -10.01
C SER A 8 40.74 -48.89 -9.24
N CYS A 9 40.15 -48.66 -8.05
CA CYS A 9 40.25 -47.32 -7.42
C CYS A 9 41.27 -47.13 -6.27
N CYS A 10 41.86 -48.20 -5.69
CA CYS A 10 42.73 -48.02 -4.51
C CYS A 10 44.23 -47.82 -4.79
N ARG A 11 44.70 -47.83 -6.06
CA ARG A 11 46.15 -47.78 -6.35
C ARG A 11 46.71 -46.41 -6.75
N LYS A 12 45.89 -45.35 -6.81
CA LYS A 12 46.33 -44.00 -7.19
C LYS A 12 46.51 -43.01 -6.02
N HIS A 13 45.93 -43.24 -4.85
CA HIS A 13 46.00 -42.28 -3.74
C HIS A 13 47.28 -42.36 -2.88
N ASP A 14 47.93 -43.52 -2.79
CA ASP A 14 49.19 -43.65 -2.02
C ASP A 14 50.39 -42.93 -2.66
N ARG A 15 50.30 -42.53 -3.94
CA ARG A 15 51.34 -41.72 -4.60
C ARG A 15 51.19 -40.21 -4.39
N CYS A 16 50.01 -39.71 -4.02
CA CYS A 16 49.83 -38.28 -3.73
C CYS A 16 50.28 -37.89 -2.32
N PHE A 17 50.33 -38.85 -1.37
CA PHE A 17 50.76 -38.56 0.00
C PHE A 17 52.28 -38.39 0.14
N ARG A 18 53.09 -38.90 -0.82
CA ARG A 18 54.55 -38.67 -0.84
C ARG A 18 54.98 -37.37 -1.53
N PHE A 19 54.11 -36.73 -2.31
CA PHE A 19 54.48 -35.50 -3.03
C PHE A 19 54.28 -34.22 -2.19
N THR A 20 53.49 -34.29 -1.11
CA THR A 20 53.18 -33.13 -0.25
C THR A 20 54.13 -32.98 0.93
N GLN A 21 55.05 -33.92 1.17
CA GLN A 21 56.03 -33.82 2.26
C GLN A 21 57.39 -33.22 1.82
N GLU A 22 57.61 -33.03 0.51
CA GLU A 22 58.84 -32.42 -0.02
C GLU A 22 58.75 -30.90 -0.27
N MET A 23 57.56 -30.28 -0.21
CA MET A 23 57.40 -28.84 -0.46
C MET A 23 57.42 -27.96 0.81
N THR A 24 57.85 -28.47 1.97
CA THR A 24 58.00 -27.67 3.20
C THR A 24 59.43 -27.20 3.49
N SER A 25 60.27 -27.01 2.46
CA SER A 25 61.61 -26.40 2.65
C SER A 25 61.90 -25.16 1.79
N ALA A 26 60.98 -24.69 0.95
CA ALA A 26 61.18 -23.46 0.18
C ALA A 26 60.15 -22.41 0.59
N GLY A 27 60.61 -21.39 1.32
CA GLY A 27 59.78 -20.28 1.76
C GLY A 27 59.33 -19.39 0.60
N SER A 28 58.02 -19.14 0.54
CA SER A 28 57.38 -17.87 0.17
C SER A 28 55.87 -18.12 0.08
N THR A 29 55.11 -17.75 1.10
CA THR A 29 53.65 -17.85 1.09
C THR A 29 53.04 -16.46 0.89
N SER A 30 52.47 -16.24 -0.30
CA SER A 30 51.61 -15.09 -0.59
C SER A 30 50.22 -15.28 0.05
N ARG A 31 49.59 -14.17 0.43
CA ARG A 31 48.32 -14.08 1.19
C ARG A 31 47.11 -14.79 0.55
N MET A 32 47.18 -15.26 -0.68
CA MET A 32 46.10 -16.00 -1.35
C MET A 32 45.95 -17.46 -0.88
N ASP A 33 47.02 -18.12 -0.42
CA ASP A 33 46.95 -19.53 0.00
C ASP A 33 46.26 -19.73 1.36
N MET A 34 46.26 -18.70 2.21
CA MET A 34 45.66 -18.79 3.55
C MET A 34 44.12 -18.73 3.51
N MET A 35 43.54 -18.16 2.44
CA MET A 35 42.09 -18.02 2.28
C MET A 35 41.43 -19.32 1.81
N VAL A 36 42.07 -20.06 0.89
CA VAL A 36 41.60 -21.36 0.40
C VAL A 36 41.63 -22.43 1.49
N ILE A 37 42.63 -22.40 2.37
CA ILE A 37 42.75 -23.33 3.50
C ILE A 37 41.68 -23.08 4.58
N SER A 38 41.14 -21.85 4.69
CA SER A 38 40.05 -21.53 5.64
C SER A 38 38.67 -21.98 5.16
N ALA A 39 38.43 -22.00 3.84
CA ALA A 39 37.14 -22.36 3.23
C ALA A 39 36.86 -23.89 3.18
N LEU A 40 37.90 -24.72 3.28
CA LEU A 40 37.78 -26.20 3.22
C LEU A 40 37.60 -26.87 4.61
N ARG A 41 37.85 -26.15 5.70
CA ARG A 41 37.77 -26.69 7.08
C ARG A 41 36.35 -27.09 7.53
N PRO A 42 35.25 -26.40 7.14
CA PRO A 42 33.89 -26.82 7.52
C PRO A 42 33.43 -28.09 6.79
N ARG A 43 33.77 -28.24 5.51
CA ARG A 43 33.37 -29.39 4.67
C ARG A 43 34.08 -30.70 5.08
N LEU A 44 35.33 -30.62 5.54
CA LEU A 44 36.08 -31.78 6.05
C LEU A 44 35.58 -32.26 7.44
N ARG A 45 35.05 -31.37 8.29
CA ARG A 45 34.42 -31.75 9.57
C ARG A 45 33.08 -32.43 9.37
N ALA A 46 32.26 -31.97 8.41
CA ALA A 46 30.99 -32.59 8.05
C ALA A 46 31.18 -34.02 7.50
N CYS A 47 32.23 -34.24 6.70
CA CYS A 47 32.54 -35.56 6.14
C CYS A 47 33.01 -36.59 7.20
N ARG A 48 33.77 -36.15 8.22
CA ARG A 48 34.14 -37.00 9.36
C ARG A 48 32.97 -37.34 10.28
N LEU A 49 32.03 -36.41 10.50
CA LEU A 49 30.83 -36.66 11.29
C LEU A 49 29.85 -37.62 10.58
N LEU A 50 29.68 -37.49 9.26
CA LEU A 50 28.88 -38.42 8.44
C LEU A 50 29.49 -39.83 8.41
N ALA A 51 30.82 -39.96 8.26
CA ALA A 51 31.49 -41.26 8.31
C ALA A 51 31.38 -41.95 9.68
N SER A 52 31.30 -41.18 10.78
CA SER A 52 31.11 -41.71 12.14
C SER A 52 29.66 -42.16 12.42
N LYS A 53 28.65 -41.46 11.88
CA LYS A 53 27.24 -41.86 11.97
C LYS A 53 26.97 -43.12 11.14
N VAL A 54 27.49 -43.21 9.92
CA VAL A 54 27.35 -44.40 9.06
C VAL A 54 28.02 -45.64 9.67
N ARG A 55 29.18 -45.50 10.32
CA ARG A 55 29.83 -46.62 11.03
C ARG A 55 29.07 -47.09 12.27
N ARG A 56 28.37 -46.21 12.99
CA ARG A 56 27.53 -46.59 14.14
C ARG A 56 26.20 -47.25 13.71
N SER A 57 25.59 -46.81 12.62
CA SER A 57 24.39 -47.46 12.06
C SER A 57 24.68 -48.84 11.48
N ALA A 58 25.84 -49.01 10.82
CA ALA A 58 26.28 -50.32 10.32
C ALA A 58 26.62 -51.31 11.45
N ALA A 59 27.14 -50.83 12.58
CA ALA A 59 27.44 -51.66 13.76
C ALA A 59 26.19 -52.19 14.47
N LEU A 60 25.02 -51.57 14.28
CA LEU A 60 23.73 -52.01 14.84
C LEU A 60 23.00 -53.02 13.93
N ALA A 61 23.21 -52.94 12.60
CA ALA A 61 22.57 -53.84 11.64
C ALA A 61 23.21 -55.25 11.60
N ILE A 62 24.53 -55.34 11.83
CA ILE A 62 25.27 -56.61 11.74
C ILE A 62 24.91 -57.62 12.85
N PRO A 63 24.68 -57.24 14.13
CA PRO A 63 24.17 -58.14 15.16
C PRO A 63 22.74 -58.62 14.88
N LEU A 64 21.86 -57.74 14.37
CA LEU A 64 20.47 -58.06 14.03
C LEU A 64 20.38 -59.11 12.91
N LEU A 65 21.24 -59.01 11.90
CA LEU A 65 21.35 -59.98 10.80
C LEU A 65 21.93 -61.33 11.24
N ARG A 66 22.54 -61.41 12.43
CA ARG A 66 23.18 -62.63 12.97
C ARG A 66 22.36 -63.33 14.06
N HIS A 67 21.24 -62.78 14.51
CA HIS A 67 20.37 -63.42 15.49
C HIS A 67 19.52 -64.52 14.82
N THR A 68 19.79 -65.77 15.17
CA THR A 68 19.09 -66.97 14.64
C THR A 68 17.86 -67.39 15.45
N GLY A 69 17.37 -66.54 16.37
CA GLY A 69 16.13 -66.81 17.11
C GLY A 69 14.93 -66.68 16.18
N GLY A 70 14.24 -67.78 15.88
CA GLY A 70 13.15 -67.84 14.88
C GLY A 70 12.03 -66.82 15.07
N ASN A 71 11.75 -66.41 16.31
CA ASN A 71 10.74 -65.39 16.59
C ASN A 71 11.19 -63.96 16.27
N PHE A 72 12.50 -63.68 16.38
CA PHE A 72 13.07 -62.35 16.10
C PHE A 72 13.13 -62.07 14.60
N GLY A 73 13.47 -63.10 13.80
CA GLY A 73 13.43 -63.02 12.34
C GLY A 73 12.02 -62.74 11.82
N MET A 74 11.01 -63.42 12.36
CA MET A 74 9.61 -63.23 11.96
C MET A 74 9.08 -61.84 12.38
N MET A 75 9.34 -61.41 13.62
CA MET A 75 8.97 -60.06 14.08
C MET A 75 9.65 -58.96 13.25
N THR A 76 10.94 -59.11 12.95
CA THR A 76 11.69 -58.13 12.14
C THR A 76 11.21 -58.12 10.68
N ALA A 77 10.91 -59.28 10.11
CA ALA A 77 10.39 -59.38 8.73
C ALA A 77 9.02 -58.70 8.57
N VAL A 78 8.19 -58.68 9.62
CA VAL A 78 6.89 -57.99 9.62
C VAL A 78 7.04 -56.50 9.95
N LEU A 79 7.92 -56.14 10.89
CA LEU A 79 8.07 -54.74 11.35
C LEU A 79 8.92 -53.87 10.42
N LEU A 80 9.86 -54.47 9.67
CA LEU A 80 10.75 -53.72 8.78
C LEU A 80 9.99 -53.00 7.64
N PRO A 81 9.05 -53.64 6.90
CA PRO A 81 8.24 -52.95 5.91
C PRO A 81 7.36 -51.85 6.52
N VAL A 82 6.78 -52.10 7.71
CA VAL A 82 5.89 -51.14 8.38
C VAL A 82 6.66 -49.90 8.84
N SER A 83 7.86 -50.07 9.41
CA SER A 83 8.69 -48.95 9.87
C SER A 83 9.24 -48.11 8.71
N ILE A 84 9.63 -48.75 7.61
CA ILE A 84 10.02 -48.05 6.37
C ILE A 84 8.82 -47.27 5.80
N GLY A 85 7.63 -47.87 5.82
CA GLY A 85 6.38 -47.23 5.43
C GLY A 85 6.10 -45.96 6.22
N VAL A 86 6.07 -46.05 7.56
CA VAL A 86 5.81 -44.90 8.44
C VAL A 86 6.85 -43.79 8.24
N ALA A 87 8.12 -44.13 8.05
CA ALA A 87 9.17 -43.16 7.77
C ALA A 87 8.98 -42.46 6.40
N GLY A 88 8.55 -43.20 5.37
CA GLY A 88 8.21 -42.64 4.05
C GLY A 88 7.07 -41.63 4.15
N LEU A 89 5.99 -42.00 4.84
CA LEU A 89 4.82 -41.13 5.02
C LEU A 89 5.13 -39.87 5.82
N ALA A 90 6.02 -39.94 6.82
CA ALA A 90 6.42 -38.77 7.59
C ALA A 90 7.21 -37.74 6.75
N MET A 91 8.03 -38.22 5.80
CA MET A 91 8.76 -37.35 4.88
C MET A 91 7.81 -36.69 3.88
N ASP A 92 6.92 -37.48 3.27
CA ASP A 92 5.93 -36.95 2.34
C ASP A 92 4.94 -36.00 3.03
N ALA A 93 4.57 -36.23 4.30
CA ALA A 93 3.75 -35.31 5.09
C ALA A 93 4.42 -33.94 5.28
N THR A 94 5.75 -33.92 5.40
CA THR A 94 6.49 -32.67 5.58
C THR A 94 6.58 -31.89 4.27
N GLU A 95 6.80 -32.59 3.15
CA GLU A 95 6.89 -31.99 1.81
C GLU A 95 5.52 -31.53 1.28
N THR A 96 4.47 -32.30 1.55
CA THR A 96 3.07 -31.91 1.23
C THR A 96 2.66 -30.65 1.97
N VAL A 97 2.97 -30.51 3.26
CA VAL A 97 2.64 -29.30 4.04
C VAL A 97 3.39 -28.08 3.51
N GLN A 98 4.68 -28.20 3.20
CA GLN A 98 5.46 -27.10 2.64
C GLN A 98 4.95 -26.67 1.26
N SER A 99 4.69 -27.64 0.37
CA SER A 99 4.19 -27.35 -0.98
C SER A 99 2.78 -26.79 -0.96
N ARG A 100 1.92 -27.23 -0.02
CA ARG A 100 0.57 -26.67 0.16
C ARG A 100 0.62 -25.21 0.60
N SER A 101 1.51 -24.87 1.54
CA SER A 101 1.70 -23.49 1.98
C SER A 101 2.22 -22.60 0.84
N ALA A 102 3.19 -23.11 0.05
CA ALA A 102 3.72 -22.38 -1.11
C ALA A 102 2.65 -22.16 -2.18
N LEU A 103 1.87 -23.20 -2.49
CA LEU A 103 0.75 -23.13 -3.42
C LEU A 103 -0.30 -22.11 -2.96
N GLN A 104 -0.68 -22.13 -1.68
CA GLN A 104 -1.65 -21.17 -1.12
C GLN A 104 -1.16 -19.72 -1.27
N SER A 105 0.08 -19.44 -0.85
CA SER A 105 0.64 -18.08 -0.99
C SER A 105 0.72 -17.58 -2.43
N SER A 106 0.97 -18.50 -3.38
CA SER A 106 1.06 -18.17 -4.80
C SER A 106 -0.32 -17.93 -5.41
N VAL A 107 -1.32 -18.71 -5.01
CA VAL A 107 -2.73 -18.55 -5.42
C VAL A 107 -3.31 -17.24 -4.91
N ASP A 108 -3.07 -16.87 -3.65
CA ASP A 108 -3.55 -15.60 -3.08
C ASP A 108 -2.94 -14.39 -3.79
N ALA A 109 -1.64 -14.44 -4.09
CA ALA A 109 -0.95 -13.38 -4.83
C ALA A 109 -1.43 -13.27 -6.29
N ALA A 110 -1.68 -14.40 -6.95
CA ALA A 110 -2.22 -14.43 -8.31
C ALA A 110 -3.67 -13.93 -8.38
N ALA A 111 -4.51 -14.31 -7.40
CA ALA A 111 -5.88 -13.81 -7.29
C ALA A 111 -5.89 -12.28 -7.10
N LEU A 112 -5.03 -11.76 -6.21
CA LEU A 112 -4.88 -10.32 -5.99
C LEU A 112 -4.38 -9.58 -7.24
N ALA A 113 -3.39 -10.14 -7.93
CA ALA A 113 -2.86 -9.58 -9.17
C ALA A 113 -3.95 -9.47 -10.25
N ALA A 114 -4.73 -10.54 -10.48
CA ALA A 114 -5.84 -10.53 -11.42
C ALA A 114 -6.95 -9.56 -11.02
N ALA A 115 -7.33 -9.53 -9.74
CA ALA A 115 -8.33 -8.59 -9.24
C ALA A 115 -7.88 -7.13 -9.46
N SER A 116 -6.62 -6.80 -9.14
CA SER A 116 -6.05 -5.47 -9.37
C SER A 116 -5.98 -5.09 -10.86
N ALA A 117 -5.67 -6.06 -11.73
CA ALA A 117 -5.59 -5.84 -13.17
C ALA A 117 -6.97 -5.53 -13.76
N MET A 118 -8.01 -6.27 -13.34
CA MET A 118 -9.38 -5.99 -13.75
C MET A 118 -9.85 -4.62 -13.25
N SER A 119 -9.52 -4.24 -12.00
CA SER A 119 -9.79 -2.89 -11.47
C SER A 119 -9.22 -1.75 -12.33
N ASN A 120 -8.10 -1.99 -13.01
CA ASN A 120 -7.45 -1.04 -13.91
C ASN A 120 -8.01 -1.06 -15.35
N GLY A 121 -9.13 -1.75 -15.60
CA GLY A 121 -9.79 -1.80 -16.90
C GLY A 121 -9.28 -2.89 -17.85
N MET A 122 -8.51 -3.86 -17.33
CA MET A 122 -8.10 -5.04 -18.11
C MET A 122 -9.29 -5.98 -18.33
N SER A 123 -9.36 -6.62 -19.50
CA SER A 123 -10.43 -7.57 -19.81
C SER A 123 -10.35 -8.80 -18.89
N GLU A 124 -11.49 -9.46 -18.64
CA GLU A 124 -11.55 -10.68 -17.84
C GLU A 124 -10.61 -11.77 -18.40
N ALA A 125 -10.57 -11.94 -19.73
CA ALA A 125 -9.71 -12.91 -20.38
C ALA A 125 -8.21 -12.62 -20.17
N ASP A 126 -7.82 -11.35 -20.25
CA ASP A 126 -6.43 -10.93 -20.06
C ASP A 126 -6.00 -10.99 -18.58
N ALA A 127 -6.92 -10.68 -17.66
CA ALA A 127 -6.67 -10.82 -16.23
C ALA A 127 -6.53 -12.28 -15.80
N ILE A 128 -7.30 -13.19 -16.40
CA ILE A 128 -7.14 -14.64 -16.22
C ILE A 128 -5.77 -15.10 -16.75
N ALA A 129 -5.35 -14.62 -17.93
CA ALA A 129 -4.02 -14.92 -18.48
C ALA A 129 -2.89 -14.39 -17.60
N LEU A 130 -3.06 -13.20 -17.02
CA LEU A 130 -2.13 -12.61 -16.06
C LEU A 130 -2.06 -13.45 -14.77
N ALA A 131 -3.20 -13.84 -14.18
CA ALA A 131 -3.23 -14.70 -13.00
C ALA A 131 -2.50 -16.03 -13.25
N LYS A 132 -2.72 -16.65 -14.41
CA LYS A 132 -2.05 -17.91 -14.80
C LYS A 132 -0.54 -17.75 -14.89
N SER A 133 -0.06 -16.70 -15.59
CA SER A 133 1.37 -16.44 -15.73
C SER A 133 2.04 -16.04 -14.40
N PHE A 134 1.33 -15.30 -13.55
CA PHE A 134 1.81 -14.91 -12.23
C PHE A 134 1.90 -16.11 -11.29
N LEU A 135 0.88 -16.97 -11.27
CA LEU A 135 0.88 -18.20 -10.50
C LEU A 135 2.02 -19.14 -10.92
N ALA A 136 2.19 -19.35 -12.24
CA ALA A 136 3.25 -20.21 -12.78
C ALA A 136 4.65 -19.69 -12.45
N SER A 137 4.88 -18.38 -12.58
CA SER A 137 6.18 -17.76 -12.28
C SER A 137 6.50 -17.75 -10.78
N GLN A 138 5.51 -17.47 -9.93
CA GLN A 138 5.70 -17.49 -8.47
C GLN A 138 5.96 -18.92 -7.97
N LEU A 139 5.28 -19.91 -8.52
CA LEU A 139 5.48 -21.31 -8.18
C LEU A 139 6.83 -21.83 -8.67
N ALA A 140 7.25 -21.44 -9.89
CA ALA A 140 8.59 -21.73 -10.39
C ALA A 140 9.68 -21.13 -9.47
N ASN A 141 9.53 -19.88 -9.04
CA ASN A 141 10.50 -19.23 -8.15
C ASN A 141 10.57 -19.85 -6.73
N THR A 142 9.46 -20.42 -6.24
CA THR A 142 9.38 -20.96 -4.87
C THR A 142 9.67 -22.46 -4.79
N MET A 143 9.38 -23.22 -5.85
CA MET A 143 9.53 -24.69 -5.89
C MET A 143 10.70 -25.18 -6.74
N ALA A 144 11.21 -24.41 -7.72
CA ALA A 144 12.41 -24.78 -8.47
C ALA A 144 13.65 -24.49 -7.61
N ARG A 145 13.94 -25.41 -6.68
CA ARG A 145 15.13 -25.34 -5.83
C ARG A 145 16.37 -25.96 -6.48
N ASP A 146 16.21 -26.62 -7.63
CA ASP A 146 17.29 -27.18 -8.44
C ASP A 146 17.00 -26.90 -9.92
N GLU A 147 18.07 -26.89 -10.71
CA GLU A 147 18.18 -26.61 -12.15
C GLU A 147 17.46 -27.67 -13.04
N ASP A 148 16.33 -28.22 -12.57
CA ASP A 148 15.55 -29.26 -13.23
C ASP A 148 14.35 -28.63 -13.96
N THR A 149 14.53 -28.41 -15.26
CA THR A 149 13.54 -27.85 -16.19
C THR A 149 12.24 -28.67 -16.28
N SER A 150 12.21 -29.90 -15.76
CA SER A 150 11.01 -30.76 -15.77
C SER A 150 9.94 -30.36 -14.76
N LEU A 151 10.30 -29.60 -13.72
CA LEU A 151 9.35 -29.01 -12.77
C LEU A 151 8.60 -27.83 -13.39
N VAL A 152 9.28 -27.03 -14.22
CA VAL A 152 8.68 -25.88 -14.91
C VAL A 152 7.62 -26.35 -15.91
N ASP A 153 7.88 -27.41 -16.67
CA ASP A 153 6.94 -27.99 -17.63
C ASP A 153 5.68 -28.57 -16.98
N GLN A 154 5.83 -29.21 -15.80
CA GLN A 154 4.71 -29.72 -14.99
C GLN A 154 3.93 -28.58 -14.32
N ILE A 155 4.58 -27.46 -14.00
CA ILE A 155 3.94 -26.25 -13.47
C ILE A 155 3.15 -25.51 -14.56
N THR A 156 3.62 -25.50 -15.81
CA THR A 156 2.87 -24.94 -16.96
C THR A 156 1.65 -25.75 -17.38
N GLN A 157 1.50 -27.00 -16.91
CA GLN A 157 0.28 -27.80 -17.10
C GLN A 157 -0.76 -27.61 -15.99
N LEU A 158 -0.54 -26.69 -15.04
CA LEU A 158 -1.62 -26.26 -14.18
C LEU A 158 -2.70 -25.60 -15.05
N GLU A 159 -3.83 -26.27 -15.18
CA GLU A 159 -5.10 -25.63 -15.50
C GLU A 159 -5.76 -25.28 -14.16
N PRO A 160 -5.40 -24.14 -13.52
CA PRO A 160 -6.16 -23.69 -12.38
C PRO A 160 -7.60 -23.46 -12.84
N ASP A 161 -8.55 -23.98 -12.08
CA ASP A 161 -9.95 -23.64 -12.27
C ASP A 161 -10.12 -22.21 -11.75
N ILE A 162 -10.18 -21.27 -12.69
CA ILE A 162 -10.32 -19.85 -12.40
C ILE A 162 -11.75 -19.48 -12.73
N SER A 163 -12.52 -19.18 -11.69
CA SER A 163 -13.87 -18.66 -11.83
C SER A 163 -13.87 -17.19 -11.43
N VAL A 164 -14.09 -16.32 -12.41
CA VAL A 164 -14.35 -14.90 -12.13
C VAL A 164 -15.85 -14.74 -11.98
N LYS A 165 -16.29 -14.35 -10.79
CA LYS A 165 -17.68 -13.97 -10.55
C LYS A 165 -17.78 -12.45 -10.59
N THR A 166 -18.39 -11.97 -11.66
CA THR A 166 -18.70 -10.56 -11.81
C THR A 166 -20.06 -10.28 -11.19
N THR A 167 -20.09 -9.50 -10.10
CA THR A 167 -21.35 -9.05 -9.50
C THR A 167 -21.52 -7.56 -9.80
N GLN A 168 -22.49 -7.21 -10.64
CA GLN A 168 -22.91 -5.82 -10.77
C GLN A 168 -23.66 -5.42 -9.52
N VAL A 169 -23.13 -4.42 -8.82
CA VAL A 169 -23.78 -3.88 -7.63
C VAL A 169 -24.74 -2.76 -8.04
N ASN A 170 -24.47 -2.05 -9.16
CA ASN A 170 -25.34 -1.08 -9.83
C ASN A 170 -24.96 -0.91 -11.32
N SER A 171 -25.80 -0.21 -12.11
CA SER A 171 -25.63 0.05 -13.57
C SER A 171 -24.33 0.76 -13.99
N SER A 172 -23.40 1.04 -13.07
CA SER A 172 -22.09 1.66 -13.34
C SER A 172 -20.98 1.18 -12.40
N SER A 173 -21.19 0.14 -11.58
CA SER A 173 -20.10 -0.50 -10.81
C SER A 173 -20.14 -2.02 -10.97
N THR A 174 -18.95 -2.54 -11.27
CA THR A 174 -18.73 -3.96 -11.47
C THR A 174 -17.75 -4.40 -10.37
N SER A 175 -18.25 -5.17 -9.41
CA SER A 175 -17.37 -5.87 -8.46
C SER A 175 -16.92 -7.18 -9.12
N TYR A 176 -15.62 -7.43 -9.06
CA TYR A 176 -15.00 -8.65 -9.54
C TYR A 176 -14.57 -9.47 -8.33
N ASP A 177 -15.30 -10.55 -8.07
CA ASP A 177 -14.81 -11.62 -7.22
C ASP A 177 -13.98 -12.55 -8.10
N VAL A 178 -12.66 -12.57 -7.88
CA VAL A 178 -11.77 -13.56 -8.49
C VAL A 178 -11.63 -14.72 -7.53
N GLU A 179 -12.18 -15.86 -7.92
CA GLU A 179 -11.97 -17.13 -7.23
C GLU A 179 -10.98 -17.96 -8.05
N LEU A 180 -9.85 -18.30 -7.43
CA LEU A 180 -8.76 -19.02 -8.06
C LEU A 180 -8.54 -20.35 -7.33
N THR A 181 -8.68 -21.47 -8.04
CA THR A 181 -8.36 -22.80 -7.52
C THR A 181 -7.11 -23.33 -8.21
N GLY A 182 -5.98 -23.31 -7.50
CA GLY A 182 -4.75 -23.95 -7.95
C GLY A 182 -4.73 -25.43 -7.58
N SER A 183 -4.34 -26.31 -8.52
CA SER A 183 -4.12 -27.73 -8.24
C SER A 183 -2.72 -28.16 -8.64
N TYR A 184 -2.02 -28.89 -7.76
CA TYR A 184 -0.66 -29.37 -8.00
C TYR A 184 -0.56 -30.83 -7.59
N THR A 185 -0.10 -31.70 -8.48
CA THR A 185 0.11 -33.12 -8.17
C THR A 185 1.60 -33.36 -7.96
N MET A 186 1.95 -33.79 -6.76
CA MET A 186 3.32 -34.18 -6.43
C MET A 186 3.47 -35.70 -6.46
N THR A 187 4.67 -36.16 -6.82
CA THR A 187 5.06 -37.57 -6.73
C THR A 187 5.55 -37.86 -5.33
N MET A 188 5.14 -39.00 -4.78
CA MET A 188 5.58 -39.42 -3.44
C MET A 188 6.99 -40.01 -3.46
N ASN A 189 7.67 -39.99 -2.32
CA ASN A 189 8.99 -40.61 -2.17
C ASN A 189 8.94 -42.11 -2.55
N PRO A 190 10.00 -42.67 -3.17
CA PRO A 190 10.12 -44.11 -3.43
C PRO A 190 9.70 -45.05 -2.29
N LEU A 191 9.87 -44.65 -1.03
CA LEU A 191 9.46 -45.45 0.13
C LEU A 191 7.94 -45.59 0.28
N SER A 192 7.18 -44.56 -0.09
CA SER A 192 5.72 -44.53 -0.01
C SER A 192 5.06 -45.16 -1.24
N ARG A 193 5.75 -45.10 -2.39
CA ARG A 193 5.36 -45.84 -3.61
C ARG A 193 5.34 -47.34 -3.42
N VAL A 194 6.22 -47.88 -2.56
CA VAL A 194 6.22 -49.31 -2.19
C VAL A 194 4.92 -49.73 -1.50
N LEU A 195 4.20 -48.79 -0.88
CA LEU A 195 2.90 -49.00 -0.26
C LEU A 195 1.71 -48.65 -1.17
N GLY A 196 1.96 -48.35 -2.45
CA GLY A 196 0.92 -48.06 -3.45
C GLY A 196 0.44 -46.61 -3.48
N TRP A 197 1.11 -45.69 -2.79
CA TRP A 197 0.83 -44.25 -2.89
C TRP A 197 1.79 -43.60 -3.87
N GLU A 198 1.35 -43.46 -5.12
CA GLU A 198 2.19 -42.96 -6.21
C GLU A 198 2.19 -41.44 -6.31
N THR A 199 1.04 -40.81 -6.09
CA THR A 199 0.86 -39.36 -6.25
C THR A 199 -0.13 -38.80 -5.22
N VAL A 200 0.03 -37.53 -4.88
CA VAL A 200 -0.94 -36.76 -4.07
C VAL A 200 -1.24 -35.45 -4.78
N THR A 201 -2.53 -35.18 -5.01
CA THR A 201 -3.00 -33.90 -5.56
C THR A 201 -3.34 -32.94 -4.43
N LEU A 202 -2.64 -31.81 -4.40
CA LEU A 202 -2.91 -30.68 -3.52
C LEU A 202 -3.82 -29.68 -4.23
N LYS A 203 -4.80 -29.13 -3.49
CA LYS A 203 -5.65 -28.03 -3.94
C LYS A 203 -5.48 -26.85 -2.99
N ALA A 204 -5.38 -25.65 -3.55
CA ALA A 204 -5.38 -24.39 -2.83
C ALA A 204 -6.46 -23.47 -3.39
N TYR A 205 -7.08 -22.70 -2.52
CA TYR A 205 -8.20 -21.82 -2.83
C TYR A 205 -7.85 -20.40 -2.41
N GLY A 206 -7.85 -19.47 -3.36
CA GLY A 206 -7.69 -18.05 -3.08
C GLY A 206 -8.88 -17.28 -3.60
N LYS A 207 -9.33 -16.32 -2.79
CA LYS A 207 -10.36 -15.36 -3.19
C LYS A 207 -9.77 -13.96 -3.07
N ALA A 208 -9.94 -13.16 -4.12
CA ALA A 208 -9.59 -11.75 -4.11
C ALA A 208 -10.73 -10.95 -4.74
N GLN A 209 -11.05 -9.81 -4.13
CA GLN A 209 -12.10 -8.92 -4.62
C GLN A 209 -11.50 -7.60 -5.08
N ALA A 210 -11.91 -7.13 -6.26
CA ALA A 210 -11.57 -5.80 -6.74
C ALA A 210 -12.76 -5.15 -7.45
N ALA A 211 -12.81 -3.82 -7.45
CA ALA A 211 -13.88 -3.06 -8.07
C ALA A 211 -13.31 -2.13 -9.15
N THR A 212 -13.93 -2.10 -10.34
CA THR A 212 -13.70 -1.03 -11.33
C THR A 212 -14.74 0.06 -11.11
N THR A 213 -14.44 0.99 -10.21
CA THR A 213 -14.82 2.42 -10.28
C THR A 213 -14.46 3.04 -8.94
N ALA A 214 -14.05 4.31 -8.96
CA ALA A 214 -14.04 5.13 -7.75
C ALA A 214 -15.39 4.99 -7.03
N SER A 215 -15.35 4.99 -5.70
CA SER A 215 -16.52 5.05 -4.80
C SER A 215 -17.20 3.74 -4.41
N GLU A 216 -16.58 3.02 -3.46
CA GLU A 216 -17.36 2.31 -2.42
C GLU A 216 -17.15 2.88 -1.01
N SER A 217 -16.22 3.82 -0.78
CA SER A 217 -16.22 4.56 0.50
C SER A 217 -16.83 5.94 0.32
N PRO A 218 -18.05 6.19 0.82
CA PRO A 218 -18.61 7.53 0.86
C PRO A 218 -17.64 8.52 1.50
N LEU A 219 -17.56 9.73 0.95
CA LEU A 219 -16.63 10.78 1.35
C LEU A 219 -17.41 11.98 1.86
N SER A 220 -17.05 12.45 3.06
CA SER A 220 -17.57 13.69 3.64
C SER A 220 -16.40 14.62 3.95
N MET A 221 -16.29 15.73 3.22
CA MET A 221 -15.20 16.69 3.35
C MET A 221 -15.72 18.06 3.78
N TYR A 222 -15.09 18.67 4.78
CA TYR A 222 -15.44 20.02 5.24
C TYR A 222 -14.24 20.96 5.11
N LEU A 223 -14.42 22.10 4.43
CA LEU A 223 -13.36 23.09 4.23
C LEU A 223 -13.44 24.16 5.32
N VAL A 224 -12.33 24.42 6.00
CA VAL A 224 -12.18 25.48 7.00
C VAL A 224 -11.16 26.48 6.47
N LEU A 225 -11.66 27.62 5.98
CA LEU A 225 -10.91 28.49 5.08
C LEU A 225 -10.67 29.88 5.66
N ASP A 226 -9.41 30.28 5.73
CA ASP A 226 -9.03 31.63 6.14
C ASP A 226 -9.38 32.66 5.07
N ARG A 227 -10.09 33.71 5.48
CA ARG A 227 -10.37 34.90 4.69
C ARG A 227 -10.07 36.18 5.49
N SER A 228 -9.10 36.12 6.39
CA SER A 228 -8.58 37.26 7.13
C SER A 228 -7.97 38.32 6.20
N GLY A 229 -7.67 39.50 6.74
CA GLY A 229 -7.13 40.62 5.97
C GLY A 229 -5.80 40.32 5.28
N SER A 230 -4.95 39.46 5.87
CA SER A 230 -3.68 39.02 5.26
C SER A 230 -3.87 38.25 3.96
N MET A 231 -5.04 37.63 3.77
CA MET A 231 -5.39 36.95 2.52
C MET A 231 -5.61 37.92 1.35
N ASN A 232 -5.64 39.24 1.58
CA ASN A 232 -5.70 40.24 0.52
C ASN A 232 -4.31 40.61 -0.03
N ASP A 233 -3.23 40.13 0.59
CA ASP A 233 -1.87 40.41 0.14
C ASP A 233 -1.60 39.77 -1.24
N GLU A 234 -0.80 40.45 -2.04
CA GLU A 234 -0.37 39.95 -3.34
C GLU A 234 0.65 38.82 -3.19
N THR A 235 0.51 37.79 -4.03
CA THR A 235 1.49 36.73 -4.22
C THR A 235 2.51 37.12 -5.29
N THR A 236 3.57 36.33 -5.46
CA THR A 236 4.53 36.50 -6.55
C THR A 236 4.03 35.94 -7.89
N THR A 237 2.85 35.33 -7.94
CA THR A 237 2.29 34.72 -9.15
C THR A 237 1.50 35.75 -9.95
N THR A 238 1.91 35.97 -11.20
CA THR A 238 1.31 36.98 -12.08
C THR A 238 0.29 36.39 -13.05
N TYR A 239 -0.72 37.17 -13.45
CA TYR A 239 -1.62 36.89 -14.55
C TYR A 239 -1.88 38.13 -15.42
N THR A 240 -2.32 37.90 -16.65
CA THR A 240 -2.75 38.97 -17.56
C THR A 240 -4.18 39.37 -17.22
N GLY A 241 -4.36 40.59 -16.73
CA GLY A 241 -5.67 41.15 -16.38
C GLY A 241 -5.97 42.44 -17.13
N THR A 242 -7.14 43.00 -16.85
CA THR A 242 -7.56 44.32 -17.33
C THR A 242 -7.37 45.35 -16.23
N CYS A 243 -6.54 46.36 -16.46
CA CYS A 243 -6.39 47.53 -15.62
C CYS A 243 -7.25 48.67 -16.17
N THR A 244 -7.71 49.54 -15.29
CA THR A 244 -8.43 50.76 -15.65
C THR A 244 -7.69 51.98 -15.15
N THR A 245 -7.56 52.99 -15.99
CA THR A 245 -7.11 54.33 -15.59
C THR A 245 -8.28 55.28 -15.71
N THR A 246 -8.58 55.99 -14.63
CA THR A 246 -9.62 57.01 -14.60
C THR A 246 -8.99 58.39 -14.60
N THR A 247 -9.22 59.16 -15.65
CA THR A 247 -8.75 60.54 -15.78
C THR A 247 -9.94 61.48 -15.65
N THR A 248 -9.89 62.41 -14.70
CA THR A 248 -10.91 63.45 -14.53
C THR A 248 -10.36 64.79 -15.00
N SER A 249 -11.00 65.39 -15.99
CA SER A 249 -10.63 66.68 -16.56
C SER A 249 -11.77 67.69 -16.44
N GLY A 250 -11.46 68.95 -16.14
CA GLY A 250 -12.42 70.06 -16.03
C GLY A 250 -12.48 70.71 -14.63
N TYR A 251 -13.11 71.89 -14.53
CA TYR A 251 -13.26 72.67 -13.30
C TYR A 251 -14.74 72.90 -12.95
N GLY A 252 -15.06 72.94 -11.65
CA GLY A 252 -16.41 73.20 -11.14
C GLY A 252 -17.42 72.12 -11.56
N ARG A 253 -18.59 72.53 -12.06
CA ARG A 253 -19.68 71.62 -12.48
C ARG A 253 -19.41 70.86 -13.79
N ASN A 254 -18.31 71.17 -14.49
CA ASN A 254 -17.97 70.60 -15.80
C ASN A 254 -16.89 69.50 -15.72
N LYS A 255 -16.79 68.77 -14.60
CA LYS A 255 -15.86 67.64 -14.49
C LYS A 255 -16.33 66.49 -15.37
N LYS A 256 -15.47 66.05 -16.30
CA LYS A 256 -15.65 64.86 -17.10
C LYS A 256 -14.69 63.78 -16.63
N THR A 257 -15.24 62.65 -16.21
CA THR A 257 -14.48 61.46 -15.82
C THR A 257 -14.45 60.49 -16.99
N THR A 258 -13.26 60.11 -17.44
CA THR A 258 -13.05 59.12 -18.52
C THR A 258 -12.29 57.94 -17.95
N THR A 259 -12.82 56.73 -18.14
CA THR A 259 -12.17 55.49 -17.73
C THR A 259 -11.70 54.74 -18.96
N THR A 260 -10.40 54.45 -19.04
CA THR A 260 -9.78 53.67 -20.12
C THR A 260 -9.30 52.33 -19.58
N SER A 261 -9.66 51.24 -20.27
CA SER A 261 -9.24 49.89 -19.92
C SER A 261 -8.06 49.44 -20.81
N TYR A 262 -7.05 48.81 -20.23
CA TYR A 262 -5.89 48.25 -20.94
C TYR A 262 -5.43 46.93 -20.31
N SER A 263 -4.71 46.12 -21.08
CA SER A 263 -4.13 44.87 -20.56
C SER A 263 -2.88 45.16 -19.73
N CYS A 264 -2.78 44.53 -18.57
CA CYS A 264 -1.67 44.69 -17.64
C CYS A 264 -1.37 43.38 -16.92
N THR A 265 -0.15 43.25 -16.41
CA THR A 265 0.22 42.17 -15.50
C THR A 265 -0.27 42.52 -14.10
N LYS A 266 -1.01 41.61 -13.47
CA LYS A 266 -1.45 41.70 -12.08
C LYS A 266 -0.91 40.53 -11.28
N ASN A 267 -0.74 40.71 -9.99
CA ASN A 267 -0.46 39.60 -9.08
C ASN A 267 -1.77 39.00 -8.59
N TYR A 268 -1.80 37.67 -8.42
CA TYR A 268 -2.89 37.05 -7.67
C TYR A 268 -2.76 37.45 -6.21
N THR A 269 -3.87 37.82 -5.60
CA THR A 269 -3.99 37.88 -4.13
C THR A 269 -4.00 36.46 -3.55
N LYS A 270 -3.68 36.33 -2.27
CA LYS A 270 -3.75 35.03 -1.59
C LYS A 270 -5.17 34.43 -1.61
N ILE A 271 -6.21 35.26 -1.47
CA ILE A 271 -7.61 34.81 -1.54
C ILE A 271 -8.00 34.36 -2.96
N GLU A 272 -7.50 34.99 -4.01
CA GLU A 272 -7.70 34.51 -5.39
C GLU A 272 -7.00 33.17 -5.61
N SER A 273 -5.80 33.01 -5.05
CA SER A 273 -5.05 31.74 -5.09
C SER A 273 -5.83 30.62 -4.39
N LEU A 274 -6.45 30.90 -3.24
CA LEU A 274 -7.34 29.96 -2.55
C LEU A 274 -8.53 29.56 -3.42
N LYS A 275 -9.17 30.52 -4.11
CA LYS A 275 -10.31 30.22 -5.01
C LYS A 275 -9.90 29.25 -6.12
N LEU A 276 -8.73 29.45 -6.72
CA LEU A 276 -8.17 28.54 -7.72
C LEU A 276 -7.89 27.15 -7.13
N ALA A 277 -7.31 27.09 -5.93
CA ALA A 277 -6.97 25.84 -5.27
C ALA A 277 -8.21 25.01 -4.90
N VAL A 278 -9.26 25.65 -4.38
CA VAL A 278 -10.54 24.98 -4.12
C VAL A 278 -11.21 24.52 -5.41
N ALA A 279 -11.12 25.29 -6.50
CA ALA A 279 -11.62 24.86 -7.80
C ALA A 279 -10.90 23.61 -8.32
N ASP A 280 -9.57 23.51 -8.14
CA ASP A 280 -8.83 22.30 -8.52
C ASP A 280 -9.19 21.10 -7.63
N LEU A 281 -9.26 21.28 -6.30
CA LEU A 281 -9.77 20.24 -5.38
C LEU A 281 -11.16 19.75 -5.82
N ALA A 282 -12.07 20.68 -6.10
CA ALA A 282 -13.42 20.36 -6.57
C ALA A 282 -13.42 19.60 -7.90
N ALA A 283 -12.50 19.91 -8.80
CA ALA A 283 -12.31 19.20 -10.06
C ALA A 283 -11.77 17.78 -9.84
N GLN A 284 -10.81 17.57 -8.93
CA GLN A 284 -10.33 16.23 -8.58
C GLN A 284 -11.44 15.37 -7.96
N LEU A 285 -12.22 15.95 -7.04
CA LEU A 285 -13.36 15.25 -6.44
C LEU A 285 -14.43 14.92 -7.48
N LYS A 286 -14.78 15.85 -8.38
CA LYS A 286 -15.73 15.61 -9.48
C LYS A 286 -15.22 14.59 -10.50
N LYS A 287 -13.91 14.52 -10.72
CA LYS A 287 -13.30 13.48 -11.56
C LYS A 287 -13.48 12.09 -10.96
N ALA A 288 -13.39 11.97 -9.63
CA ALA A 288 -13.62 10.73 -8.92
C ALA A 288 -15.12 10.40 -8.76
N ASP A 289 -15.98 11.41 -8.65
CA ASP A 289 -17.44 11.25 -8.51
C ASP A 289 -18.19 12.18 -9.50
N PRO A 290 -18.28 11.79 -10.79
CA PRO A 290 -18.90 12.62 -11.82
C PRO A 290 -20.39 12.90 -11.58
N ASN A 291 -21.08 11.97 -10.90
CA ASN A 291 -22.52 12.04 -10.64
C ASN A 291 -22.86 12.65 -9.27
N SER A 292 -21.85 12.97 -8.45
CA SER A 292 -22.03 13.54 -7.11
C SER A 292 -22.85 12.65 -6.16
N GLU A 293 -22.66 11.33 -6.25
CA GLU A 293 -23.41 10.32 -5.48
C GLU A 293 -22.68 9.87 -4.20
N TYR A 294 -21.39 10.18 -4.08
CA TYR A 294 -20.53 9.63 -3.02
C TYR A 294 -19.76 10.70 -2.26
N VAL A 295 -19.58 11.87 -2.86
CA VAL A 295 -18.87 12.99 -2.25
C VAL A 295 -19.88 14.01 -1.73
N ARG A 296 -19.83 14.26 -0.42
CA ARG A 296 -20.51 15.40 0.21
C ARG A 296 -19.48 16.40 0.68
N THR A 297 -19.69 17.67 0.34
CA THR A 297 -18.83 18.77 0.77
C THR A 297 -19.58 19.83 1.55
N GLY A 298 -18.90 20.38 2.54
CA GLY A 298 -19.31 21.52 3.36
C GLY A 298 -18.16 22.53 3.45
N ALA A 299 -18.44 23.77 3.82
CA ALA A 299 -17.40 24.76 4.03
C ALA A 299 -17.83 25.81 5.05
N ASP A 300 -16.85 26.32 5.79
CA ASP A 300 -16.99 27.53 6.59
C ASP A 300 -15.69 28.33 6.48
N SER A 301 -15.83 29.64 6.35
CA SER A 301 -14.71 30.56 6.28
C SER A 301 -14.65 31.40 7.54
N TYR A 302 -13.50 31.97 7.82
CA TYR A 302 -13.33 32.75 9.03
C TYR A 302 -12.40 33.94 8.82
N ASN A 303 -12.65 34.97 9.61
CA ASN A 303 -11.72 36.04 9.91
C ASN A 303 -11.62 36.21 11.43
N ALA A 304 -11.92 37.39 12.00
CA ALA A 304 -12.04 37.56 13.45
C ALA A 304 -13.19 36.73 14.07
N SER A 305 -14.09 36.20 13.24
CA SER A 305 -15.11 35.21 13.60
C SER A 305 -15.38 34.29 12.41
N ALA A 306 -16.09 33.17 12.65
CA ALA A 306 -16.61 32.34 11.57
C ALA A 306 -17.76 33.03 10.83
N ASP A 307 -17.91 32.67 9.56
CA ASP A 307 -19.04 33.07 8.72
C ASP A 307 -20.25 32.17 8.92
N THR A 308 -21.27 32.42 8.10
CA THR A 308 -22.37 31.47 7.95
C THR A 308 -21.85 30.19 7.29
N ALA A 309 -21.81 29.11 8.07
CA ALA A 309 -21.43 27.78 7.61
C ALA A 309 -22.31 27.29 6.43
N GLN A 310 -21.67 26.81 5.37
CA GLN A 310 -22.32 26.07 4.29
C GLN A 310 -22.51 24.62 4.72
N ALA A 311 -23.77 24.17 4.72
CA ALA A 311 -24.15 22.83 5.16
C ALA A 311 -23.65 21.74 4.20
N MET A 312 -23.39 20.54 4.71
CA MET A 312 -22.99 19.39 3.89
C MET A 312 -23.98 19.12 2.75
N SER A 313 -23.49 19.09 1.52
CA SER A 313 -24.29 18.87 0.32
C SER A 313 -23.57 17.97 -0.68
N TRP A 314 -24.33 17.29 -1.54
CA TRP A 314 -23.78 16.43 -2.59
C TRP A 314 -22.97 17.22 -3.62
N GLY A 315 -21.83 16.65 -4.01
CA GLY A 315 -20.90 17.24 -4.96
C GLY A 315 -20.13 18.42 -4.39
N THR A 316 -19.57 19.25 -5.29
CA THR A 316 -18.64 20.34 -4.96
C THR A 316 -19.11 21.72 -5.39
N ALA A 317 -20.23 21.82 -6.11
CA ALA A 317 -20.72 23.07 -6.69
C ALA A 317 -21.05 24.15 -5.64
N ASN A 318 -21.65 23.76 -4.52
CA ASN A 318 -22.01 24.69 -3.44
C ASN A 318 -20.77 25.25 -2.74
N VAL A 319 -19.76 24.41 -2.49
CA VAL A 319 -18.49 24.85 -1.90
C VAL A 319 -17.74 25.80 -2.84
N VAL A 320 -17.69 25.50 -4.14
CA VAL A 320 -17.06 26.40 -5.12
C VAL A 320 -17.79 27.75 -5.16
N THR A 321 -19.13 27.75 -5.12
CA THR A 321 -19.93 28.98 -5.09
C THR A 321 -19.67 29.79 -3.82
N TYR A 322 -19.64 29.11 -2.66
CA TYR A 322 -19.32 29.71 -1.36
C TYR A 322 -17.94 30.38 -1.38
N VAL A 323 -16.91 29.65 -1.84
CA VAL A 323 -15.53 30.14 -1.87
C VAL A 323 -15.34 31.30 -2.84
N ASN A 324 -16.01 31.28 -3.99
CA ASN A 324 -15.94 32.37 -4.96
C ASN A 324 -16.51 33.69 -4.42
N ALA A 325 -17.46 33.64 -3.49
CA ALA A 325 -18.05 34.81 -2.84
C ALA A 325 -17.17 35.41 -1.73
N LEU A 326 -16.10 34.73 -1.30
CA LEU A 326 -15.27 35.20 -0.20
C LEU A 326 -14.49 36.48 -0.54
N SER A 327 -14.33 37.32 0.47
CA SER A 327 -13.49 38.52 0.45
C SER A 327 -12.61 38.57 1.71
N ALA A 328 -11.36 38.99 1.52
CA ALA A 328 -10.35 38.99 2.57
C ALA A 328 -10.48 40.24 3.45
N THR A 329 -10.81 40.05 4.73
CA THR A 329 -11.04 41.15 5.70
C THR A 329 -10.83 40.69 7.14
N GLY A 330 -10.45 41.62 8.04
CA GLY A 330 -10.45 41.37 9.50
C GLY A 330 -9.24 40.57 10.03
N GLY A 331 -9.31 40.16 11.30
CA GLY A 331 -8.29 39.31 11.93
C GLY A 331 -8.49 37.81 11.64
N THR A 332 -7.94 36.93 12.48
CA THR A 332 -7.86 35.48 12.21
C THR A 332 -8.22 34.66 13.46
N ASP A 333 -9.35 33.95 13.40
CA ASP A 333 -9.90 33.11 14.46
C ASP A 333 -10.66 31.90 13.88
N ALA A 334 -9.96 30.77 13.80
CA ALA A 334 -10.50 29.54 13.21
C ALA A 334 -11.50 28.80 14.12
N ARG A 335 -11.72 29.23 15.37
CA ARG A 335 -12.44 28.42 16.37
C ARG A 335 -13.88 28.12 15.97
N GLY A 336 -14.58 29.13 15.44
CA GLY A 336 -15.97 28.97 15.01
C GLY A 336 -16.11 28.01 13.83
N ALA A 337 -15.26 28.18 12.80
CA ALA A 337 -15.32 27.38 11.58
C ALA A 337 -14.88 25.92 11.84
N LEU A 338 -13.89 25.70 12.70
CA LEU A 338 -13.54 24.35 13.17
C LEU A 338 -14.67 23.71 13.99
N SER A 339 -15.41 24.50 14.78
CA SER A 339 -16.57 24.01 15.52
C SER A 339 -17.71 23.61 14.58
N ALA A 340 -17.94 24.36 13.51
CA ALA A 340 -18.93 24.03 12.47
C ALA A 340 -18.53 22.73 11.75
N ALA A 341 -17.26 22.63 11.33
CA ALA A 341 -16.72 21.44 10.68
C ALA A 341 -16.82 20.19 11.57
N TYR A 342 -16.46 20.32 12.85
CA TYR A 342 -16.57 19.22 13.80
C TYR A 342 -18.03 18.81 14.01
N SER A 343 -18.94 19.78 14.19
CA SER A 343 -20.37 19.49 14.36
C SER A 343 -20.99 18.79 13.16
N ALA A 344 -20.52 19.11 11.95
CA ALA A 344 -20.98 18.49 10.71
C ALA A 344 -20.50 17.03 10.54
N LEU A 345 -19.31 16.69 11.05
CA LEU A 345 -18.64 15.41 10.78
C LEU A 345 -18.52 14.47 12.00
N GLN A 346 -18.78 14.95 13.22
CA GLN A 346 -18.61 14.16 14.43
C GLN A 346 -19.44 12.87 14.44
N THR A 347 -18.94 11.83 15.10
CA THR A 347 -19.53 10.48 15.15
C THR A 347 -20.94 10.44 15.74
N SER A 348 -21.22 11.39 16.64
CA SER A 348 -22.54 11.59 17.26
C SER A 348 -23.57 12.13 16.27
N ASN A 349 -23.14 12.85 15.23
CA ASN A 349 -24.01 13.37 14.19
C ASN A 349 -24.31 12.29 13.13
N LYS A 350 -25.55 11.82 13.10
CA LYS A 350 -25.99 10.72 12.22
C LYS A 350 -26.43 11.18 10.83
N THR A 351 -26.42 12.48 10.52
CA THR A 351 -26.86 13.01 9.22
C THR A 351 -26.08 12.39 8.06
N GLU A 352 -24.76 12.25 8.17
CA GLU A 352 -23.94 11.69 7.09
C GLU A 352 -24.12 10.17 6.94
N ILE A 353 -24.47 9.45 8.01
CA ILE A 353 -24.85 8.03 7.93
C ILE A 353 -26.12 7.88 7.10
N THR A 354 -27.13 8.71 7.37
CA THR A 354 -28.40 8.70 6.63
C THR A 354 -28.19 9.13 5.17
N ALA A 355 -27.41 10.19 4.93
CA ALA A 355 -27.16 10.70 3.60
C ALA A 355 -26.47 9.64 2.72
N HIS A 356 -25.42 9.00 3.23
CA HIS A 356 -24.66 7.99 2.50
C HIS A 356 -25.27 6.59 2.58
N ASN A 357 -26.40 6.42 3.26
CA ASN A 357 -27.08 5.13 3.47
C ASN A 357 -26.13 4.01 3.99
N VAL A 358 -25.30 4.34 4.98
CA VAL A 358 -24.35 3.38 5.58
C VAL A 358 -24.78 2.95 6.98
N SER A 359 -24.19 1.87 7.50
CA SER A 359 -24.48 1.37 8.85
C SER A 359 -23.71 2.09 9.97
N SER A 360 -22.64 2.82 9.65
CA SER A 360 -21.72 3.45 10.61
C SER A 360 -20.89 4.55 9.93
N VAL A 361 -20.51 5.59 10.69
CA VAL A 361 -19.57 6.64 10.21
C VAL A 361 -18.19 6.10 9.87
N SER A 362 -17.80 4.93 10.39
CA SER A 362 -16.52 4.29 10.09
C SER A 362 -16.39 3.84 8.63
N LYS A 363 -17.51 3.76 7.90
CA LYS A 363 -17.55 3.46 6.46
C LYS A 363 -17.43 4.73 5.60
N ILE A 364 -17.44 5.90 6.23
CA ILE A 364 -17.34 7.20 5.54
C ILE A 364 -15.93 7.75 5.78
N GLY A 365 -15.24 8.12 4.72
CA GLY A 365 -14.03 8.92 4.81
C GLY A 365 -14.40 10.34 5.26
N ARG A 366 -14.05 10.72 6.49
CA ARG A 366 -14.37 12.05 7.05
C ARG A 366 -13.10 12.90 7.11
N TYR A 367 -13.13 14.02 6.39
CA TYR A 367 -11.95 14.88 6.23
C TYR A 367 -12.27 16.35 6.49
N ILE A 368 -11.37 17.04 7.17
CA ILE A 368 -11.35 18.49 7.27
C ILE A 368 -10.15 19.01 6.50
N VAL A 369 -10.34 20.02 5.67
CA VAL A 369 -9.25 20.76 5.01
C VAL A 369 -9.15 22.12 5.68
N PHE A 370 -8.15 22.31 6.54
CA PHE A 370 -7.94 23.51 7.33
C PHE A 370 -6.78 24.34 6.80
N MET A 371 -7.02 25.58 6.43
CA MET A 371 -6.02 26.44 5.80
C MET A 371 -5.97 27.82 6.47
N THR A 372 -4.75 28.38 6.58
CA THR A 372 -4.48 29.77 7.00
C THR A 372 -3.20 30.28 6.37
N ASP A 373 -3.13 31.59 6.15
CA ASP A 373 -1.92 32.31 5.75
C ASP A 373 -1.24 33.07 6.90
N GLY A 374 -1.76 32.92 8.11
CA GLY A 374 -1.44 33.77 9.24
C GLY A 374 -1.39 33.03 10.57
N GLU A 375 -1.37 33.81 11.64
CA GLU A 375 -1.41 33.32 13.01
C GLU A 375 -2.78 33.66 13.62
N MET A 376 -3.18 32.96 14.67
CA MET A 376 -4.45 33.23 15.33
C MET A 376 -4.37 34.56 16.09
N THR A 377 -5.06 35.60 15.60
CA THR A 377 -5.03 36.96 16.11
C THR A 377 -6.34 37.43 16.75
N GLY A 378 -7.45 36.71 16.51
CA GLY A 378 -8.77 37.13 16.96
C GLY A 378 -9.22 38.42 16.27
N ASN A 379 -9.77 39.35 17.05
CA ASN A 379 -10.11 40.70 16.58
C ASN A 379 -8.95 41.71 16.76
N SER A 380 -7.71 41.23 16.84
CA SER A 380 -6.51 42.06 17.01
C SER A 380 -5.54 41.88 15.84
N SER A 381 -4.44 42.62 15.84
CA SER A 381 -3.35 42.47 14.85
C SER A 381 -2.16 41.67 15.39
N SER A 382 -2.28 41.12 16.60
CA SER A 382 -1.19 40.40 17.28
C SER A 382 -1.59 38.96 17.56
N TRP A 383 -0.62 38.06 17.49
CA TRP A 383 -0.86 36.65 17.82
C TRP A 383 -1.38 36.48 19.25
N SER A 384 -2.38 35.62 19.39
CA SER A 384 -3.03 35.29 20.66
C SER A 384 -2.79 33.83 21.01
N SER A 385 -1.95 33.60 22.02
CA SER A 385 -1.66 32.26 22.55
C SER A 385 -2.92 31.53 23.04
N SER A 386 -3.90 32.26 23.58
CA SER A 386 -5.15 31.69 24.05
C SER A 386 -5.99 31.15 22.90
N ILE A 387 -6.14 31.91 21.80
CA ILE A 387 -6.88 31.46 20.62
C ILE A 387 -6.15 30.30 19.93
N ASP A 388 -4.83 30.43 19.77
CA ASP A 388 -3.98 29.37 19.21
C ASP A 388 -4.14 28.05 19.99
N SER A 389 -4.03 28.10 21.32
CA SER A 389 -4.21 26.92 22.18
C SER A 389 -5.61 26.31 22.09
N ALA A 390 -6.65 27.12 21.97
CA ALA A 390 -8.02 26.66 21.80
C ALA A 390 -8.21 25.93 20.46
N VAL A 391 -7.66 26.46 19.37
CA VAL A 391 -7.67 25.81 18.04
C VAL A 391 -6.95 24.47 18.10
N ARG A 392 -5.77 24.38 18.73
CA ARG A 392 -5.04 23.11 18.93
C ARG A 392 -5.87 22.09 19.71
N SER A 393 -6.58 22.54 20.74
CA SER A 393 -7.48 21.68 21.51
C SER A 393 -8.63 21.15 20.66
N GLN A 394 -9.24 21.98 19.80
CA GLN A 394 -10.29 21.53 18.89
C GLN A 394 -9.77 20.50 17.88
N CYS A 395 -8.60 20.75 17.27
CA CYS A 395 -7.96 19.79 16.38
C CYS A 395 -7.70 18.44 17.06
N THR A 396 -7.31 18.46 18.34
CA THR A 396 -7.10 17.23 19.13
C THR A 396 -8.40 16.45 19.30
N SER A 397 -9.51 17.12 19.65
CA SER A 397 -10.82 16.49 19.79
C SER A 397 -11.33 15.92 18.46
N ILE A 398 -11.18 16.67 17.36
CA ILE A 398 -11.56 16.23 16.01
C ILE A 398 -10.82 14.94 15.62
N LYS A 399 -9.50 14.91 15.84
CA LYS A 399 -8.67 13.73 15.55
C LYS A 399 -9.05 12.53 16.42
N ALA A 400 -9.34 12.77 17.70
CA ALA A 400 -9.78 11.72 18.62
C ALA A 400 -11.12 11.08 18.19
N ASP A 401 -11.99 11.83 17.50
CA ASP A 401 -13.23 11.32 16.94
C ASP A 401 -13.07 10.63 15.57
N GLY A 402 -11.83 10.42 15.12
CA GLY A 402 -11.48 9.69 13.90
C GLY A 402 -11.69 10.47 12.60
N ILE A 403 -11.78 11.81 12.69
CA ILE A 403 -11.83 12.70 11.52
C ILE A 403 -10.38 13.07 11.14
N GLN A 404 -10.05 12.94 9.86
CA GLN A 404 -8.72 13.28 9.37
C GLN A 404 -8.63 14.78 9.04
N ILE A 405 -7.54 15.45 9.47
CA ILE A 405 -7.35 16.88 9.23
C ILE A 405 -6.17 17.06 8.28
N TYR A 406 -6.47 17.47 7.05
CA TYR A 406 -5.51 18.06 6.13
C TYR A 406 -5.31 19.52 6.48
N THR A 407 -4.06 19.96 6.53
CA THR A 407 -3.72 21.36 6.83
C THR A 407 -2.85 21.95 5.75
N VAL A 408 -3.09 23.22 5.41
CA VAL A 408 -2.32 23.93 4.39
C VAL A 408 -1.86 25.29 4.94
N ALA A 409 -0.56 25.43 5.16
CA ALA A 409 0.07 26.67 5.59
C ALA A 409 0.48 27.47 4.35
N PHE A 410 -0.28 28.52 4.03
CA PHE A 410 -0.07 29.27 2.80
C PHE A 410 0.67 30.58 3.05
N MET A 411 1.97 30.63 2.73
CA MET A 411 2.84 31.78 3.02
C MET A 411 2.76 32.23 4.49
N ALA A 412 2.48 31.29 5.39
CA ALA A 412 2.21 31.56 6.78
C ALA A 412 3.50 31.81 7.59
N PRO A 413 3.47 32.65 8.63
CA PRO A 413 4.56 32.84 9.58
C PRO A 413 4.73 31.63 10.52
N ALA A 414 5.76 31.67 11.37
CA ALA A 414 6.19 30.52 12.16
C ALA A 414 5.11 29.96 13.11
N ASN A 415 4.32 30.80 13.79
CA ASN A 415 3.27 30.28 14.67
C ASN A 415 2.14 29.64 13.86
N GLY A 416 1.78 30.22 12.71
CA GLY A 416 0.79 29.65 11.78
C GLY A 416 1.22 28.26 11.27
N LYS A 417 2.48 28.11 10.84
CA LYS A 417 3.04 26.80 10.44
C LYS A 417 3.02 25.79 11.60
N SER A 418 3.43 26.22 12.80
CA SER A 418 3.43 25.38 14.00
C SER A 418 2.01 24.92 14.41
N LEU A 419 1.02 25.80 14.28
CA LEU A 419 -0.37 25.49 14.56
C LEU A 419 -0.89 24.42 13.60
N LEU A 420 -0.73 24.66 12.30
CA LEU A 420 -1.23 23.75 11.27
C LEU A 420 -0.52 22.40 11.30
N SER A 421 0.81 22.37 11.51
CA SER A 421 1.56 21.13 11.66
C SER A 421 1.06 20.28 12.83
N ALA A 422 0.69 20.90 13.96
CA ALA A 422 0.12 20.19 15.09
C ALA A 422 -1.36 19.77 14.89
N CYS A 423 -2.12 20.54 14.12
CA CYS A 423 -3.51 20.24 13.79
C CYS A 423 -3.62 19.10 12.78
N ALA A 424 -2.67 18.94 11.86
CA ALA A 424 -2.63 17.83 10.91
C ALA A 424 -2.78 16.46 11.61
N SER A 425 -3.43 15.51 10.93
CA SER A 425 -3.50 14.12 11.42
C SER A 425 -2.13 13.47 11.55
N ASP A 426 -1.28 13.66 10.55
CA ASP A 426 0.09 13.20 10.49
C ASP A 426 0.90 14.07 9.49
N ALA A 427 2.18 13.76 9.32
CA ALA A 427 3.07 14.51 8.43
C ALA A 427 2.62 14.51 6.96
N SER A 428 1.91 13.48 6.49
CA SER A 428 1.39 13.39 5.12
C SER A 428 0.11 14.21 4.88
N HIS A 429 -0.49 14.72 5.97
CA HIS A 429 -1.65 15.60 5.96
C HIS A 429 -1.28 17.08 6.15
N TYR A 430 0.00 17.40 6.33
CA TYR A 430 0.49 18.78 6.41
C TYR A 430 1.09 19.21 5.07
N TYR A 431 0.68 20.39 4.60
CA TYR A 431 1.22 21.02 3.39
C TYR A 431 1.66 22.44 3.70
N GLU A 432 2.79 22.81 3.12
CA GLU A 432 3.28 24.19 3.09
C GLU A 432 3.27 24.67 1.64
N ALA A 433 2.65 25.82 1.40
CA ALA A 433 2.58 26.44 0.09
C ALA A 433 3.19 27.84 0.16
N THR A 434 4.17 28.13 -0.68
CA THR A 434 4.89 29.42 -0.70
C THR A 434 4.42 30.36 -1.81
N ASP A 435 3.59 29.85 -2.72
CA ASP A 435 3.08 30.57 -3.89
C ASP A 435 1.73 29.97 -4.34
N ALA A 436 1.06 30.62 -5.29
CA ALA A 436 -0.26 30.19 -5.75
C ALA A 436 -0.24 28.79 -6.40
N ALA A 437 0.85 28.44 -7.11
CA ALA A 437 0.96 27.16 -7.81
C ALA A 437 1.09 25.98 -6.83
N SER A 438 1.93 26.13 -5.81
CA SER A 438 2.09 25.15 -4.73
C SER A 438 0.82 25.01 -3.90
N LEU A 439 0.05 26.08 -3.71
CA LEU A 439 -1.27 26.02 -3.06
C LEU A 439 -2.26 25.18 -3.87
N VAL A 440 -2.37 25.46 -5.17
CA VAL A 440 -3.23 24.69 -6.09
C VAL A 440 -2.81 23.22 -6.12
N ALA A 441 -1.51 22.95 -6.21
CA ALA A 441 -0.98 21.59 -6.19
C ALA A 441 -1.32 20.85 -4.87
N ALA A 442 -1.19 21.52 -3.72
CA ALA A 442 -1.54 20.92 -2.43
C ALA A 442 -3.02 20.51 -2.36
N PHE A 443 -3.93 21.39 -2.79
CA PHE A 443 -5.37 21.09 -2.83
C PHE A 443 -5.70 19.98 -3.82
N GLY A 444 -5.05 19.95 -5.00
CA GLY A 444 -5.18 18.86 -5.96
C GLY A 444 -4.74 17.52 -5.40
N GLU A 445 -3.60 17.47 -4.71
CA GLU A 445 -3.11 16.25 -4.05
C GLU A 445 -4.02 15.79 -2.90
N ILE A 446 -4.57 16.72 -2.11
CA ILE A 446 -5.58 16.40 -1.10
C ILE A 446 -6.80 15.73 -1.74
N GLY A 447 -7.31 16.28 -2.86
CA GLY A 447 -8.44 15.70 -3.58
C GLY A 447 -8.17 14.28 -4.08
N LYS A 448 -6.97 14.05 -4.64
CA LYS A 448 -6.54 12.71 -5.08
C LYS A 448 -6.41 11.74 -3.91
N LYS A 449 -5.77 12.14 -2.80
CA LYS A 449 -5.60 11.26 -1.62
C LYS A 449 -6.92 10.92 -0.95
N ALA A 450 -7.81 11.90 -0.80
CA ALA A 450 -9.13 11.70 -0.19
C ALA A 450 -9.98 10.69 -0.99
N THR A 451 -9.89 10.75 -2.33
CA THR A 451 -10.62 9.84 -3.23
C THR A 451 -9.92 8.48 -3.39
N SER A 452 -8.58 8.42 -3.28
CA SER A 452 -7.82 7.15 -3.34
C SER A 452 -7.95 6.31 -2.07
N THR A 453 -8.16 6.93 -0.90
CA THR A 453 -8.37 6.19 0.35
C THR A 453 -9.74 5.50 0.36
N SER A 454 -10.67 5.95 -0.48
CA SER A 454 -12.00 5.36 -0.66
C SER A 454 -12.00 4.03 -1.44
N THR A 455 -10.92 3.71 -2.16
CA THR A 455 -10.83 2.51 -3.02
C THR A 455 -10.18 1.30 -2.35
N ARG A 456 -10.15 1.22 -1.01
CA ARG A 456 -9.49 0.09 -0.31
C ARG A 456 -10.14 -1.27 -0.67
N LEU A 457 -9.37 -2.09 -1.38
CA LEU A 457 -9.62 -3.51 -1.62
C LEU A 457 -9.85 -4.22 -0.27
N MET A 458 -11.01 -4.83 -0.10
CA MET A 458 -11.29 -5.72 1.02
C MET A 458 -10.65 -7.08 0.70
N ASN A 459 -9.77 -7.55 1.57
CA ASN A 459 -9.20 -8.89 1.54
C ASN A 459 -9.90 -9.76 2.59
#